data_AF-A0A0F9F4U0-F1
#
_entry.id   AF-A0A0F9F4U0-F1
#
_cell.length_a   1.000
_cell.length_b   1.000
_cell.length_c   1.000
_cell.angle_alpha   90.00
_cell.angle_beta   90.00
_cell.angle_gamma   90.00
#
_symmetry.space_group_name_H-M   'P 1'
#
loop_
_entity.id
_entity.type
_entity.pdbx_description
1 polymer ?
#
loop_
_entity_poly.entity_id
_entity_poly.type
_entity_poly.pdbx_seq_one_letter_code
_entity_poly.pdbx_strand_id
1 'polypeptide(L)'
;MEVLRLPNEPADLYKDLKHEWPSFSSFLAARMAAYLAYNMAGITDPVEEFDLLETHDAFTISDLQTYEDIGLRPYGQGKDFIESGDAYYEGKLPTNLSGGLLGTMHAVGATGIFQIIEIMWQLQRKWAKFHEAPEMWERFGKTKPDSFRNLQVDGARRGAAVSHAGTGSHVTVAILEKED
;
A
#
# COMPACT_ATOMS: atom_id res chain seq x y z
N MET A 1 5.15 -13.30 -21.04
CA MET A 1 6.52 -12.98 -20.57
C MET A 1 6.83 -13.85 -19.37
N GLU A 2 8.10 -14.07 -19.05
CA GLU A 2 8.43 -14.65 -17.73
C GLU A 2 8.08 -13.63 -16.64
N VAL A 3 7.56 -14.11 -15.52
CA VAL A 3 7.23 -13.25 -14.38
C VAL A 3 8.51 -12.60 -13.88
N LEU A 4 8.55 -11.26 -13.85
CA LEU A 4 9.65 -10.55 -13.21
C LEU A 4 9.62 -10.85 -11.71
N ARG A 5 10.63 -11.55 -11.22
CA ARG A 5 10.76 -11.93 -9.80
C ARG A 5 11.14 -10.74 -8.93
N LEU A 6 10.44 -10.56 -7.81
CA LEU A 6 10.79 -9.60 -6.76
C LEU A 6 11.79 -10.22 -5.76
N PRO A 7 12.51 -9.41 -4.96
CA PRO A 7 13.61 -9.89 -4.12
C PRO A 7 13.23 -11.04 -3.16
N ASN A 8 12.02 -11.03 -2.62
CA ASN A 8 11.52 -12.00 -1.64
C ASN A 8 11.02 -13.33 -2.22
N GLU A 9 10.89 -13.42 -3.54
CA GLU A 9 10.25 -14.59 -4.15
C GLU A 9 11.29 -15.62 -4.59
N PRO A 10 11.10 -16.92 -4.31
CA PRO A 10 12.01 -17.96 -4.78
C PRO A 10 11.93 -18.13 -6.31
N ALA A 11 13.02 -18.61 -6.91
CA ALA A 11 13.15 -18.73 -8.36
C ALA A 11 12.09 -19.63 -9.01
N ASP A 12 11.54 -20.60 -8.28
CA ASP A 12 10.62 -21.58 -8.79
C ASP A 12 9.15 -21.31 -8.43
N LEU A 13 8.85 -20.16 -7.79
CA LEU A 13 7.52 -19.79 -7.30
C LEU A 13 6.44 -19.88 -8.39
N TYR A 14 6.77 -19.45 -9.62
CA TYR A 14 5.81 -19.34 -10.72
C TYR A 14 6.02 -20.37 -11.83
N LYS A 15 6.80 -21.44 -11.59
CA LYS A 15 7.07 -22.47 -12.61
C LYS A 15 5.80 -23.16 -13.14
N ASP A 16 4.79 -23.27 -12.27
CA ASP A 16 3.51 -23.94 -12.55
C ASP A 16 2.36 -22.94 -12.77
N LEU A 17 2.67 -21.66 -12.98
CA LEU A 17 1.67 -20.63 -13.25
C LEU A 17 0.95 -20.95 -14.57
N LYS A 18 -0.36 -21.21 -14.48
CA LYS A 18 -1.17 -21.72 -15.61
C LYS A 18 -1.59 -20.64 -16.61
N HIS A 19 -1.48 -19.37 -16.24
CA HIS A 19 -1.93 -18.23 -17.05
C HIS A 19 -0.74 -17.40 -17.51
N GLU A 20 -0.89 -16.75 -18.67
CA GLU A 20 0.13 -15.84 -19.18
C GLU A 20 0.31 -14.63 -18.25
N TRP A 21 1.55 -14.18 -18.12
CA TRP A 21 1.89 -12.96 -17.40
C TRP A 21 2.40 -11.86 -18.34
N PRO A 22 1.94 -10.60 -18.16
CA PRO A 22 0.86 -10.18 -17.27
C PRO A 22 -0.52 -10.71 -17.71
N SER A 23 -1.39 -11.04 -16.76
CA SER A 23 -2.78 -11.45 -17.00
C SER A 23 -3.75 -10.29 -16.72
N PHE A 24 -5.06 -10.49 -16.92
CA PHE A 24 -6.08 -9.52 -16.52
C PHE A 24 -6.07 -9.19 -15.02
N SER A 25 -5.49 -10.06 -14.18
CA SER A 25 -5.37 -9.84 -12.74
C SER A 25 -4.02 -9.22 -12.33
N SER A 26 -3.27 -8.63 -13.26
CA SER A 26 -1.96 -8.04 -12.97
C SER A 26 -1.75 -6.71 -13.71
N PHE A 27 -1.15 -5.77 -12.99
CA PHE A 27 -0.55 -4.55 -13.49
C PHE A 27 0.95 -4.76 -13.65
N LEU A 28 1.39 -5.09 -14.88
CA LEU A 28 2.81 -5.21 -15.23
C LEU A 28 3.63 -4.01 -14.72
N ALA A 29 3.11 -2.79 -14.86
CA ALA A 29 3.80 -1.59 -14.42
C ALA A 29 3.98 -1.53 -12.89
N ALA A 30 3.06 -2.08 -12.08
CA ALA A 30 3.22 -2.15 -10.64
C ALA A 30 4.38 -3.07 -10.25
N ARG A 31 4.44 -4.25 -10.89
CA ARG A 31 5.54 -5.20 -10.70
C ARG A 31 6.89 -4.60 -11.06
N MET A 32 6.98 -3.92 -12.19
CA MET A 32 8.20 -3.23 -12.63
C MET A 32 8.59 -2.11 -11.66
N ALA A 33 7.62 -1.30 -11.22
CA ALA A 33 7.87 -0.19 -10.30
C ALA A 33 8.33 -0.69 -8.91
N ALA A 34 7.70 -1.76 -8.40
CA ALA A 34 8.11 -2.41 -7.15
C ALA A 34 9.53 -2.97 -7.26
N TYR A 35 9.84 -3.69 -8.34
CA TYR A 35 11.20 -4.19 -8.58
C TYR A 35 12.23 -3.06 -8.54
N LEU A 36 12.00 -1.96 -9.27
CA LEU A 36 12.92 -0.82 -9.28
C LEU A 36 13.06 -0.18 -7.90
N ALA A 37 11.94 0.11 -7.23
CA ALA A 37 11.93 0.75 -5.92
C ALA A 37 12.62 -0.10 -4.85
N TYR A 38 12.35 -1.42 -4.82
CA TYR A 38 12.97 -2.33 -3.88
C TYR A 38 14.48 -2.44 -4.09
N ASN A 39 14.95 -2.54 -5.33
CA ASN A 39 16.38 -2.54 -5.63
C ASN A 39 17.05 -1.20 -5.27
N MET A 40 16.36 -0.07 -5.48
CA MET A 40 16.88 1.25 -5.11
C MET A 40 16.99 1.44 -3.59
N ALA A 41 16.02 0.95 -2.83
CA ALA A 41 15.94 1.10 -1.38
C ALA A 41 16.58 -0.07 -0.61
N GLY A 42 17.05 -1.12 -1.29
CA GLY A 42 17.63 -2.31 -0.67
C GLY A 42 16.60 -3.21 0.03
N ILE A 43 15.33 -3.15 -0.36
CA ILE A 43 14.27 -3.99 0.21
C ILE A 43 14.41 -5.42 -0.31
N THR A 44 14.48 -6.36 0.61
CA THR A 44 14.59 -7.80 0.37
C THR A 44 13.31 -8.55 0.69
N ASP A 45 12.56 -8.10 1.70
CA ASP A 45 11.22 -8.61 2.04
C ASP A 45 10.26 -7.47 2.38
N PRO A 46 9.37 -7.08 1.46
CA PRO A 46 8.48 -5.95 1.70
C PRO A 46 7.48 -6.17 2.85
N VAL A 47 7.13 -7.43 3.17
CA VAL A 47 6.20 -7.73 4.26
C VAL A 47 6.88 -7.60 5.63
N GLU A 48 8.17 -7.88 5.70
CA GLU A 48 8.95 -7.77 6.94
C GLU A 48 9.58 -6.37 7.13
N GLU A 49 9.79 -5.62 6.06
CA GLU A 49 10.54 -4.36 6.08
C GLU A 49 9.71 -3.08 5.98
N PHE A 50 8.44 -3.16 5.62
CA PHE A 50 7.52 -2.02 5.69
C PHE A 50 6.66 -2.10 6.94
N ASP A 51 6.39 -0.95 7.54
CA ASP A 51 5.50 -0.82 8.70
C ASP A 51 4.07 -0.45 8.29
N LEU A 52 3.89 0.09 7.08
CA LEU A 52 2.61 0.48 6.53
C LEU A 52 2.66 0.66 5.01
N LEU A 53 1.49 0.51 4.38
CA LEU A 53 1.29 0.74 2.95
C LEU A 53 0.10 1.66 2.65
N GLU A 54 0.20 2.41 1.55
CA GLU A 54 -0.93 3.05 0.91
C GLU A 54 -0.97 2.64 -0.57
N THR A 55 -2.01 1.93 -0.99
CA THR A 55 -2.21 1.41 -2.34
C THR A 55 -3.28 2.23 -3.08
N HIS A 56 -3.36 2.05 -4.40
CA HIS A 56 -4.34 2.74 -5.24
C HIS A 56 -5.62 1.88 -5.38
N ASP A 57 -6.39 1.79 -4.30
CA ASP A 57 -7.62 1.00 -4.20
C ASP A 57 -8.84 1.69 -4.86
N ALA A 58 -8.69 2.27 -6.06
CA ALA A 58 -9.82 2.89 -6.77
C ALA A 58 -11.00 1.92 -6.98
N PHE A 59 -10.70 0.62 -7.03
CA PHE A 59 -11.65 -0.47 -6.90
C PHE A 59 -11.08 -1.53 -5.95
N THR A 60 -11.92 -2.30 -5.27
CA THR A 60 -11.45 -3.36 -4.36
C THR A 60 -10.54 -4.38 -5.06
N ILE A 61 -10.78 -4.66 -6.34
CA ILE A 61 -9.93 -5.57 -7.13
C ILE A 61 -8.56 -4.96 -7.43
N SER A 62 -8.44 -3.65 -7.62
CA SER A 62 -7.14 -3.02 -7.91
C SER A 62 -6.18 -3.15 -6.73
N ASP A 63 -6.72 -3.20 -5.52
CA ASP A 63 -5.96 -3.45 -4.30
C ASP A 63 -5.41 -4.88 -4.27
N LEU A 64 -6.25 -5.89 -4.54
CA LEU A 64 -5.82 -7.29 -4.62
C LEU A 64 -4.76 -7.52 -5.70
N GLN A 65 -4.95 -6.93 -6.89
CA GLN A 65 -3.95 -6.98 -7.96
C GLN A 65 -2.61 -6.39 -7.49
N THR A 66 -2.68 -5.24 -6.81
CA THR A 66 -1.49 -4.57 -6.27
C THR A 66 -0.74 -5.42 -5.26
N TYR A 67 -1.42 -6.12 -4.33
CA TYR A 67 -0.77 -7.00 -3.36
C TYR A 67 0.07 -8.11 -4.02
N GLU A 68 -0.44 -8.67 -5.11
CA GLU A 68 0.28 -9.69 -5.88
C GLU A 68 1.42 -9.09 -6.69
N ASP A 69 1.16 -7.96 -7.36
CA ASP A 69 2.15 -7.29 -8.20
C ASP A 69 3.30 -6.68 -7.41
N ILE A 70 3.13 -6.31 -6.15
CA ILE A 70 4.23 -5.82 -5.30
C ILE A 70 4.83 -6.93 -4.42
N GLY A 71 4.41 -8.18 -4.59
CA GLY A 71 5.04 -9.34 -3.95
C GLY A 71 4.69 -9.53 -2.48
N LEU A 72 3.56 -9.01 -2.00
CA LEU A 72 3.07 -9.33 -0.64
C LEU A 72 2.48 -10.74 -0.58
N ARG A 73 1.90 -11.19 -1.69
CA ARG A 73 1.39 -12.54 -1.90
C ARG A 73 1.72 -13.02 -3.32
N PRO A 74 1.85 -14.33 -3.54
CA PRO A 74 1.95 -14.87 -4.90
C PRO A 74 0.70 -14.58 -5.73
N TYR A 75 0.85 -14.57 -7.06
CA TYR A 75 -0.29 -14.47 -7.98
C TYR A 75 -1.42 -15.47 -7.66
N GLY A 76 -2.65 -14.97 -7.57
CA GLY A 76 -3.85 -15.72 -7.18
C GLY A 76 -4.09 -15.86 -5.68
N GLN A 77 -3.21 -15.33 -4.83
CA GLN A 77 -3.30 -15.42 -3.36
C GLN A 77 -3.48 -14.05 -2.69
N GLY A 78 -3.74 -12.97 -3.44
CA GLY A 78 -3.92 -11.63 -2.88
C GLY A 78 -5.04 -11.54 -1.85
N LYS A 79 -6.11 -12.34 -2.01
CA LYS A 79 -7.21 -12.40 -1.02
C LYS A 79 -6.74 -12.85 0.36
N ASP A 80 -5.70 -13.70 0.42
CA ASP A 80 -5.22 -14.26 1.68
C ASP A 80 -4.56 -13.19 2.56
N PHE A 81 -4.05 -12.10 1.96
CA PHE A 81 -3.56 -10.93 2.70
C PHE A 81 -4.67 -10.20 3.47
N ILE A 82 -5.89 -10.19 2.91
CA ILE A 82 -7.06 -9.63 3.59
C ILE A 82 -7.67 -10.63 4.57
N GLU A 83 -7.88 -11.89 4.14
CA GLU A 83 -8.56 -12.92 4.96
C GLU A 83 -7.76 -13.29 6.23
N SER A 84 -6.42 -13.19 6.19
CA SER A 84 -5.57 -13.35 7.37
C SER A 84 -5.62 -12.17 8.34
N GLY A 85 -6.10 -11.01 7.89
CA GLY A 85 -6.08 -9.76 8.64
C GLY A 85 -4.76 -8.98 8.54
N ASP A 86 -3.81 -9.40 7.71
CA ASP A 86 -2.50 -8.75 7.60
C ASP A 86 -2.59 -7.29 7.17
N ALA A 87 -3.54 -6.94 6.31
CA ALA A 87 -3.78 -5.58 5.85
C ALA A 87 -4.45 -4.67 6.91
N TYR A 88 -4.97 -5.23 8.00
CA TYR A 88 -5.72 -4.46 9.00
C TYR A 88 -4.77 -3.74 9.95
N TYR A 89 -5.31 -2.79 10.74
CA TYR A 89 -4.51 -1.96 11.63
C TYR A 89 -3.62 -2.74 12.62
N GLU A 90 -4.09 -3.88 13.14
CA GLU A 90 -3.31 -4.75 14.02
C GLU A 90 -2.61 -5.90 13.26
N GLY A 91 -2.71 -5.89 11.93
CA GLY A 91 -2.13 -6.89 11.06
C GLY A 91 -0.63 -6.72 10.87
N LYS A 92 -0.05 -7.65 10.11
CA LYS A 92 1.38 -7.67 9.80
C LYS A 92 1.86 -6.43 9.05
N LEU A 93 1.07 -5.96 8.08
CA LEU A 93 1.40 -4.80 7.26
C LEU A 93 0.14 -3.96 7.00
N PRO A 94 -0.23 -3.10 7.97
CA PRO A 94 -1.39 -2.23 7.87
C PRO A 94 -1.41 -1.43 6.56
N THR A 95 -2.51 -1.55 5.83
CA THR A 95 -2.64 -0.96 4.49
C THR A 95 -3.85 -0.03 4.43
N ASN A 96 -3.70 1.12 3.77
CA ASN A 96 -4.76 2.12 3.54
C ASN A 96 -5.40 2.61 4.85
N LEU A 97 -4.57 2.87 5.87
CA LEU A 97 -5.03 3.43 7.14
C LEU A 97 -5.63 4.84 6.99
N SER A 98 -5.33 5.52 5.88
CA SER A 98 -6.01 6.73 5.46
C SER A 98 -7.51 6.55 5.19
N GLY A 99 -8.00 5.31 5.11
CA GLY A 99 -9.29 4.92 4.55
C GLY A 99 -9.22 4.56 3.06
N GLY A 100 -8.06 4.72 2.42
CA GLY A 100 -7.87 4.49 1.00
C GLY A 100 -8.69 5.45 0.13
N LEU A 101 -8.66 5.20 -1.17
CA LEU A 101 -9.47 5.89 -2.16
C LEU A 101 -10.95 5.56 -1.98
N LEU A 102 -11.28 4.35 -1.52
CA LEU A 102 -12.66 3.90 -1.30
C LEU A 102 -13.33 4.65 -0.14
N GLY A 103 -12.63 4.82 0.98
CA GLY A 103 -13.19 5.37 2.21
C GLY A 103 -13.07 6.89 2.33
N THR A 104 -12.06 7.50 1.68
CA THR A 104 -11.74 8.92 1.88
C THR A 104 -12.02 9.76 0.65
N MET A 105 -11.21 9.63 -0.40
CA MET A 105 -11.40 10.38 -1.65
C MET A 105 -10.56 9.80 -2.78
N HIS A 106 -11.06 9.95 -4.01
CA HIS A 106 -10.26 9.71 -5.22
C HIS A 106 -10.25 10.95 -6.12
N ALA A 107 -9.66 12.05 -5.64
CA ALA A 107 -9.31 13.16 -6.53
C ALA A 107 -8.03 12.77 -7.29
N VAL A 108 -8.20 12.35 -8.55
CA VAL A 108 -7.18 11.66 -9.36
C VAL A 108 -5.79 12.28 -9.24
N GLY A 109 -5.65 13.59 -9.46
CA GLY A 109 -4.35 14.27 -9.42
C GLY A 109 -3.75 14.45 -8.01
N ALA A 110 -4.57 14.39 -6.96
CA ALA A 110 -4.12 14.58 -5.58
C ALA A 110 -3.82 13.25 -4.85
N THR A 111 -4.33 12.14 -5.37
CA THR A 111 -4.29 10.82 -4.69
C THR A 111 -2.86 10.40 -4.36
N GLY A 112 -1.95 10.39 -5.34
CA GLY A 112 -0.56 9.98 -5.10
C GLY A 112 0.18 10.85 -4.07
N ILE A 113 -0.15 12.14 -4.01
CA ILE A 113 0.42 13.06 -3.03
C ILE A 113 -0.16 12.76 -1.64
N PHE A 114 -1.46 12.51 -1.55
CA PHE A 114 -2.14 12.17 -0.30
C PHE A 114 -1.58 10.87 0.31
N GLN A 115 -1.38 9.82 -0.48
CA GLN A 115 -0.79 8.55 -0.02
C GLN A 115 0.59 8.78 0.63
N ILE A 116 1.46 9.58 -0.02
CA ILE A 116 2.78 9.92 0.51
C ILE A 116 2.69 10.76 1.81
N ILE A 117 1.77 11.73 1.85
CA ILE A 117 1.56 12.58 3.03
C ILE A 117 1.09 11.74 4.22
N GLU A 118 0.20 10.77 4.01
CA GLU A 118 -0.29 9.90 5.07
C GLU A 118 0.85 9.08 5.68
N ILE A 119 1.67 8.45 4.85
CA ILE A 119 2.84 7.70 5.30
C ILE A 119 3.79 8.63 6.07
N MET A 120 4.06 9.82 5.54
CA MET A 120 4.90 10.80 6.23
C MET A 120 4.33 11.16 7.62
N TRP A 121 3.02 11.36 7.76
CA TRP A 121 2.41 11.65 9.05
C TRP A 121 2.53 10.49 10.03
N GLN A 122 2.40 9.25 9.56
CA GLN A 122 2.62 8.05 10.35
C GLN A 122 4.07 7.98 10.85
N LEU A 123 5.06 8.09 9.95
CA LEU A 123 6.49 8.07 10.30
C LEU A 123 6.88 9.19 11.29
N GLN A 124 6.26 10.36 11.16
CA GLN A 124 6.52 11.50 12.04
C GLN A 124 5.77 11.45 13.37
N ARG A 125 4.96 10.41 13.63
CA ARG A 125 4.05 10.32 14.78
C ARG A 125 3.06 11.49 14.88
N LYS A 126 2.60 11.97 13.72
CA LYS A 126 1.67 13.10 13.59
C LYS A 126 0.30 12.69 13.07
N TRP A 127 0.00 11.39 12.91
CA TRP A 127 -1.30 10.94 12.42
C TRP A 127 -2.46 11.54 13.23
N ALA A 128 -2.39 11.42 14.56
CA ALA A 128 -3.41 11.95 15.47
C ALA A 128 -3.59 13.48 15.35
N LYS A 129 -2.52 14.21 15.06
CA LYS A 129 -2.58 15.66 14.87
C LYS A 129 -3.47 16.03 13.68
N PHE A 130 -3.47 15.24 12.61
CA PHE A 130 -4.20 15.55 11.38
C PHE A 130 -5.56 14.87 11.29
N HIS A 131 -5.75 13.73 11.97
CA HIS A 131 -6.99 12.95 11.89
C HIS A 131 -7.83 12.97 13.18
N GLU A 132 -7.20 13.08 14.35
CA GLU A 132 -7.89 12.98 15.64
C GLU A 132 -8.18 14.35 16.30
N ALA A 133 -7.33 15.34 16.03
CA ALA A 133 -7.35 16.64 16.68
C ALA A 133 -8.72 17.36 16.53
N PRO A 134 -9.37 17.81 17.63
CA PRO A 134 -10.70 18.43 17.59
C PRO A 134 -10.81 19.59 16.60
N GLU A 135 -9.75 20.37 16.44
CA GLU A 135 -9.70 21.53 15.56
C GLU A 135 -9.91 21.14 14.09
N MET A 136 -9.51 19.93 13.69
CA MET A 136 -9.72 19.42 12.34
C MET A 136 -11.20 19.10 12.09
N TRP A 137 -11.88 18.54 13.09
CA TRP A 137 -13.31 18.23 13.01
C TRP A 137 -14.14 19.51 13.00
N GLU A 138 -13.85 20.44 13.92
CA GLU A 138 -14.50 21.74 14.02
C GLU A 138 -14.34 22.57 12.74
N ARG A 139 -13.14 22.58 12.14
CA ARG A 139 -12.83 23.30 10.90
C ARG A 139 -13.78 22.94 9.75
N PHE A 140 -14.26 21.70 9.70
CA PHE A 140 -15.17 21.22 8.67
C PHE A 140 -16.62 21.08 9.15
N GLY A 141 -16.94 21.60 10.35
CA GLY A 141 -18.27 21.51 10.93
C GLY A 141 -18.72 20.06 11.23
N LYS A 142 -17.76 19.18 11.51
CA LYS A 142 -18.01 17.76 11.84
C LYS A 142 -17.78 17.51 13.33
N THR A 143 -18.41 16.45 13.84
CA THR A 143 -18.18 15.95 15.20
C THR A 143 -17.42 14.63 15.12
N LYS A 144 -16.36 14.48 15.91
CA LYS A 144 -15.61 13.22 16.00
C LYS A 144 -16.53 12.11 16.55
N PRO A 145 -16.69 10.97 15.84
CA PRO A 145 -17.49 9.85 16.35
C PRO A 145 -16.87 9.23 17.60
N ASP A 146 -17.70 8.71 18.51
CA ASP A 146 -17.23 7.96 19.70
C ASP A 146 -16.48 6.68 19.32
N SER A 147 -16.78 6.12 18.14
CA SER A 147 -16.10 4.96 17.58
C SER A 147 -14.77 5.30 16.90
N PHE A 148 -14.36 6.57 16.87
CA PHE A 148 -13.11 6.97 16.23
C PHE A 148 -11.92 6.33 16.94
N ARG A 149 -11.09 5.62 16.17
CA ARG A 149 -9.89 4.94 16.65
C ARG A 149 -8.67 5.71 16.17
N ASN A 150 -7.69 5.89 17.05
CA ASN A 150 -6.38 6.37 16.65
C ASN A 150 -5.62 5.26 15.89
N LEU A 151 -5.24 5.53 14.65
CA LEU A 151 -4.55 4.59 13.76
C LEU A 151 -3.05 4.91 13.60
N GLN A 152 -2.44 5.60 14.57
CA GLN A 152 -1.00 5.85 14.56
C GLN A 152 -0.22 4.53 14.70
N VAL A 153 0.53 4.16 13.67
CA VAL A 153 1.43 3.00 13.72
C VAL A 153 2.61 3.33 14.63
N ASP A 154 2.72 2.61 15.74
CA ASP A 154 3.75 2.83 16.73
C ASP A 154 5.11 2.32 16.25
N GLY A 155 6.12 3.19 16.29
CA GLY A 155 7.48 2.81 15.92
C GLY A 155 7.73 2.74 14.42
N ALA A 156 6.77 3.13 13.57
CA ALA A 156 6.94 3.12 12.12
C ALA A 156 8.20 3.89 11.68
N ARG A 157 9.03 3.22 10.89
CA ARG A 157 10.28 3.72 10.31
C ARG A 157 10.26 3.73 8.80
N ARG A 158 9.52 2.83 8.16
CA ARG A 158 9.49 2.70 6.70
C ARG A 158 8.07 2.40 6.21
N GLY A 159 7.65 3.07 5.15
CA GLY A 159 6.38 2.78 4.48
C GLY A 159 6.47 2.99 2.98
N ALA A 160 5.51 2.44 2.24
CA ALA A 160 5.49 2.60 0.78
C ALA A 160 4.10 2.99 0.25
N ALA A 161 4.09 3.90 -0.73
CA ALA A 161 2.91 4.29 -1.49
C ALA A 161 2.99 3.70 -2.89
N VAL A 162 1.89 3.06 -3.33
CA VAL A 162 1.73 2.54 -4.68
C VAL A 162 0.59 3.29 -5.34
N SER A 163 0.90 4.08 -6.37
CA SER A 163 -0.08 4.91 -7.08
C SER A 163 -0.10 4.58 -8.55
N HIS A 164 -1.30 4.40 -9.13
CA HIS A 164 -1.42 4.02 -10.53
C HIS A 164 -2.34 4.93 -11.35
N ALA A 165 -2.12 5.00 -12.66
CA ALA A 165 -2.99 5.70 -13.60
C ALA A 165 -3.76 4.74 -14.52
N GLY A 166 -5.06 5.02 -14.66
CA GLY A 166 -5.97 4.19 -15.44
C GLY A 166 -6.05 2.77 -14.85
N THR A 167 -5.96 1.76 -15.71
CA THR A 167 -6.01 0.34 -15.33
C THR A 167 -4.60 -0.22 -15.07
N GLY A 168 -3.79 0.50 -14.29
CA GLY A 168 -2.40 0.10 -13.98
C GLY A 168 -1.40 0.29 -15.13
N SER A 169 -1.69 1.19 -16.07
CA SER A 169 -0.81 1.47 -17.22
C SER A 169 0.50 2.18 -16.85
N HIS A 170 0.45 3.00 -15.81
CA HIS A 170 1.58 3.73 -15.23
C HIS A 170 1.47 3.57 -13.73
N VAL A 171 2.57 3.19 -13.08
CA VAL A 171 2.61 2.97 -11.64
C VAL A 171 3.87 3.60 -11.07
N THR A 172 3.72 4.28 -9.95
CA THR A 172 4.81 4.78 -9.14
C THR A 172 4.79 4.08 -7.79
N VAL A 173 5.94 3.56 -7.37
CA VAL A 173 6.18 3.08 -6.01
C VAL A 173 7.14 4.05 -5.34
N ALA A 174 6.70 4.67 -4.24
CA ALA A 174 7.51 5.56 -3.42
C ALA A 174 7.74 4.92 -2.06
N ILE A 175 9.00 4.79 -1.64
CA ILE A 175 9.39 4.27 -0.33
C ILE A 175 9.87 5.47 0.50
N LEU A 176 9.29 5.62 1.68
CA LEU A 176 9.66 6.66 2.64
C LEU A 176 10.29 5.98 3.84
N GLU A 177 11.41 6.54 4.31
CA GLU A 177 12.11 6.07 5.50
C GLU A 177 12.40 7.25 6.43
N LYS A 178 12.25 7.01 7.73
CA LYS A 178 12.64 7.93 8.78
C LYS A 178 14.11 7.70 9.12
N GLU A 179 14.95 8.70 8.85
CA GLU A 179 16.35 8.71 9.28
C GLU A 179 16.46 8.73 10.81
N ASP A 180 17.54 8.12 11.32
CA ASP A 180 17.88 8.07 12.76
C ASP A 180 18.29 9.43 13.35
#